data_AF-A0A0B1PHF1-F1
#
_entry.id   AF-A0A0B1PHF1-F1
#
_cell.length_a   1.000
_cell.length_b   1.000
_cell.length_c   1.000
_cell.angle_alpha   90.00
_cell.angle_beta   90.00
_cell.angle_gamma   90.00
#
_symmetry.space_group_name_H-M   'P 1'
#
loop_
_entity.id
_entity.type
_entity.pdbx_description
1 polymer ?
#
loop_
_entity_poly.entity_id
_entity_poly.type
_entity_poly.pdbx_seq_one_letter_code
_entity_poly.pdbx_strand_id
1 'polypeptide(L)'
;MTKSRNRLNSLLGHLSIMVSKPQTVFFGPYEVTDQVFYHSTFCYGLTNIKPVLPGHVLVVPFRPALRLTDLTVAEVTDFFTTVQKVQKMLASHYFKKDGLLGKPEDGSFNIAIQDGKEAGQTVPHLHCHIIPRTRNDQIGDEVYHKLESEEGNIGGGFYDLKRPAQYGKFPQIEGSIKEPRSQDEMKKEAVIFREMMNLLENK
;
A
#
# COMPACT_ATOMS: atom_id res chain seq x y z
N MET A 1 22.93 65.70 9.86
CA MET A 1 24.09 64.79 9.75
C MET A 1 23.65 63.40 10.20
N THR A 2 23.22 62.58 9.24
CA THR A 2 22.29 61.46 9.46
C THR A 2 22.95 60.13 9.08
N LYS A 3 23.12 59.28 10.10
CA LYS A 3 23.09 57.80 10.10
C LYS A 3 23.56 57.07 8.83
N SER A 4 24.87 56.82 8.76
CA SER A 4 25.44 55.67 8.04
C SER A 4 25.78 54.58 9.08
N ARG A 5 25.42 53.33 8.77
CA ARG A 5 25.48 52.07 9.56
C ARG A 5 24.11 51.59 10.05
N ASN A 6 23.43 50.83 9.19
CA ASN A 6 22.54 49.70 9.54
C ASN A 6 21.87 49.14 8.28
N ARG A 7 22.65 48.59 7.34
CA ARG A 7 22.15 47.91 6.13
C ARG A 7 22.90 46.60 5.85
N LEU A 8 23.21 45.80 6.88
CA LEU A 8 23.82 44.49 6.62
C LEU A 8 23.41 43.30 7.50
N ASN A 9 22.60 43.45 8.55
CA ASN A 9 22.18 42.30 9.35
C ASN A 9 20.66 42.29 9.57
N SER A 10 19.93 41.57 8.72
CA SER A 10 18.62 40.96 9.06
C SER A 10 18.08 40.04 7.93
N LEU A 11 18.88 39.68 6.92
CA LEU A 11 18.45 38.81 5.81
C LEU A 11 18.52 37.31 6.15
N LEU A 12 18.33 36.96 7.43
CA LEU A 12 18.42 35.58 7.97
C LEU A 12 17.25 35.32 8.94
N GLY A 13 16.06 35.78 8.56
CA GLY A 13 14.82 35.55 9.30
C GLY A 13 14.04 34.36 8.74
N HIS A 14 14.30 33.17 9.30
CA HIS A 14 13.33 32.07 9.42
C HIS A 14 12.64 31.58 8.14
N LEU A 15 13.36 30.87 7.27
CA LEU A 15 12.74 29.73 6.60
C LEU A 15 12.79 28.55 7.58
N SER A 16 11.92 28.60 8.59
CA SER A 16 11.62 27.41 9.37
C SER A 16 10.88 26.49 8.39
N ILE A 17 11.61 25.55 7.79
CA ILE A 17 11.01 24.38 7.18
C ILE A 17 10.19 23.76 8.31
N MET A 18 8.89 24.02 8.31
CA MET A 18 7.95 23.26 9.10
C MET A 18 8.08 21.84 8.59
N VAL A 19 8.92 21.04 9.24
CA VAL A 19 8.85 19.59 9.16
C VAL A 19 7.49 19.28 9.78
N SER A 20 6.45 19.29 8.94
CA SER A 20 5.13 18.85 9.33
C SER A 20 5.31 17.49 9.97
N LYS A 21 4.81 17.30 11.20
CA LYS A 21 4.77 15.97 11.81
C LYS A 21 4.21 15.01 10.76
N PRO A 22 4.82 13.83 10.55
CA PRO A 22 4.27 12.86 9.62
C PRO A 22 2.81 12.64 10.03
N GLN A 23 1.90 12.90 9.10
CA GLN A 23 0.48 12.76 9.34
C GLN A 23 0.21 11.28 9.65
N THR A 24 -0.32 10.99 10.84
CA THR A 24 -0.68 9.63 11.22
C THR A 24 -1.66 9.06 10.20
N VAL A 25 -1.38 7.86 9.69
CA VAL A 25 -2.21 7.20 8.68
C VAL A 25 -2.93 6.01 9.29
N PHE A 26 -4.22 5.88 8.97
CA PHE A 26 -5.05 4.78 9.44
C PHE A 26 -5.61 3.95 8.29
N PHE A 27 -5.58 2.63 8.45
CA PHE A 27 -6.30 1.68 7.63
C PHE A 27 -7.50 1.13 8.42
N GLY A 28 -8.65 1.80 8.30
CA GLY A 28 -9.79 1.49 9.16
C GLY A 28 -9.44 1.92 10.58
N PRO A 29 -9.51 1.04 11.59
CA PRO A 29 -9.14 1.37 12.96
C PRO A 29 -7.64 1.24 13.27
N TYR A 30 -6.81 0.75 12.35
CA TYR A 30 -5.40 0.47 12.62
C TYR A 30 -4.50 1.61 12.20
N GLU A 31 -3.62 2.05 13.09
CA GLU A 31 -2.53 2.94 12.72
C GLU A 31 -1.50 2.16 11.90
N VAL A 32 -1.14 2.69 10.72
CA VAL A 32 -0.25 2.02 9.76
C VAL A 32 0.87 2.95 9.26
N THR A 33 1.12 4.06 9.97
CA THR A 33 2.02 5.14 9.55
C THR A 33 3.39 4.64 9.09
N ASP A 34 3.98 3.68 9.82
CA ASP A 34 5.33 3.16 9.53
C ASP A 34 5.38 2.16 8.36
N GLN A 35 4.23 1.62 7.98
CA GLN A 35 4.04 0.62 6.92
C GLN A 35 3.63 1.28 5.59
N VAL A 36 3.31 2.57 5.62
CA VAL A 36 3.05 3.36 4.41
C VAL A 36 4.35 3.59 3.63
N PHE A 37 4.31 3.30 2.33
CA PHE A 37 5.44 3.50 1.44
C PHE A 37 5.24 4.55 0.36
N TYR A 38 4.03 5.08 0.21
CA TYR A 38 3.73 6.10 -0.79
C TYR A 38 2.54 6.96 -0.37
N HIS A 39 2.56 8.24 -0.74
CA HIS A 39 1.45 9.17 -0.57
C HIS A 39 1.15 9.83 -1.93
N SER A 40 -0.10 9.78 -2.35
CA SER A 40 -0.63 10.60 -3.45
C SER A 40 -1.53 11.71 -2.88
N THR A 41 -2.33 12.37 -3.73
CA THR A 41 -3.24 13.42 -3.27
C THR A 41 -4.34 12.87 -2.36
N PHE A 42 -4.93 11.72 -2.70
CA PHE A 42 -6.06 11.13 -1.99
C PHE A 42 -5.79 9.73 -1.46
N CYS A 43 -4.65 9.11 -1.79
CA CYS A 43 -4.36 7.72 -1.46
C CYS A 43 -2.97 7.53 -0.84
N TYR A 44 -2.77 6.35 -0.28
CA TYR A 44 -1.47 5.89 0.18
C TYR A 44 -1.22 4.43 -0.22
N GLY A 45 0.05 4.09 -0.38
CA GLY A 45 0.51 2.71 -0.58
C GLY A 45 0.93 2.09 0.75
N LEU A 46 0.47 0.87 1.03
CA LEU A 46 0.65 0.19 2.31
C LEU A 46 1.19 -1.24 2.12
N THR A 47 2.21 -1.64 2.88
CA THR A 47 2.67 -3.05 2.90
C THR A 47 1.63 -3.94 3.57
N ASN A 48 1.46 -5.19 3.09
CA ASN A 48 0.42 -6.08 3.59
C ASN A 48 0.89 -6.94 4.77
N ILE A 49 0.12 -7.05 5.84
CA ILE A 49 0.47 -7.88 7.00
C ILE A 49 0.48 -9.39 6.68
N LYS A 50 -0.36 -9.84 5.75
CA LYS A 50 -0.43 -11.23 5.28
C LYS A 50 -0.32 -11.28 3.76
N PRO A 51 0.91 -11.20 3.21
CA PRO A 51 1.09 -11.24 1.76
C PRO A 51 0.86 -12.65 1.20
N VAL A 52 -0.19 -12.80 0.39
CA VAL A 52 -0.45 -14.00 -0.44
C VAL A 52 0.81 -14.43 -1.22
N LEU A 53 1.50 -13.47 -1.83
CA LEU A 53 2.79 -13.63 -2.52
C LEU A 53 3.75 -12.48 -2.15
N PRO A 54 5.08 -12.65 -2.27
CA PRO A 54 6.04 -11.57 -2.07
C PRO A 54 5.69 -10.33 -2.91
N GLY A 55 5.75 -9.14 -2.31
CA GLY A 55 5.38 -7.89 -2.98
C GLY A 55 3.89 -7.60 -3.04
N HIS A 56 3.04 -8.42 -2.41
CA HIS A 56 1.62 -8.10 -2.22
C HIS A 56 1.48 -6.86 -1.33
N VAL A 57 1.03 -5.77 -1.92
CA VAL A 57 0.77 -4.48 -1.26
C VAL A 57 -0.66 -4.01 -1.50
N LEU A 58 -1.04 -2.94 -0.79
CA LEU A 58 -2.34 -2.31 -0.87
C LEU A 58 -2.22 -0.85 -1.34
N VAL A 59 -3.22 -0.39 -2.08
CA VAL A 59 -3.50 1.05 -2.27
C VAL A 59 -4.83 1.37 -1.61
N VAL A 60 -4.85 2.43 -0.80
CA VAL A 60 -5.96 2.77 0.08
C VAL A 60 -6.20 4.29 0.03
N PRO A 61 -7.44 4.79 -0.07
CA PRO A 61 -7.72 6.22 0.06
C PRO A 61 -7.46 6.70 1.50
N PHE A 62 -7.10 7.97 1.69
CA PHE A 62 -7.00 8.56 3.04
C PHE A 62 -8.37 8.67 3.71
N ARG A 63 -9.39 9.03 2.93
CA ARG A 63 -10.77 9.04 3.42
C ARG A 63 -11.24 7.59 3.57
N PRO A 64 -11.80 7.19 4.74
CA PRO A 64 -12.27 5.83 4.99
C PRO A 64 -13.58 5.51 4.25
N ALA A 65 -13.54 5.56 2.92
CA ALA A 65 -14.61 5.12 2.04
C ALA A 65 -14.82 3.61 2.25
N LEU A 66 -16.07 3.17 2.42
CA LEU A 66 -16.38 1.76 2.65
C LEU A 66 -16.42 1.00 1.32
N ARG A 67 -16.97 1.65 0.30
CA ARG A 67 -17.23 1.11 -1.03
C ARG A 67 -16.56 1.94 -2.12
N LEU A 68 -16.31 1.32 -3.27
CA LEU A 68 -15.80 2.03 -4.45
C LEU A 68 -16.76 3.14 -4.90
N THR A 69 -18.07 2.91 -4.75
CA THR A 69 -19.13 3.88 -5.07
C THR A 69 -19.13 5.11 -4.17
N ASP A 70 -18.43 5.08 -3.03
CA ASP A 70 -18.36 6.21 -2.12
C ASP A 70 -17.31 7.25 -2.56
N LEU A 71 -16.43 6.90 -3.52
CA LEU A 71 -15.39 7.79 -4.01
C LEU A 71 -15.94 8.87 -4.95
N THR A 72 -15.41 10.08 -4.82
CA THR A 72 -15.59 11.14 -5.80
C THR A 72 -14.80 10.86 -7.08
N VAL A 73 -15.12 11.53 -8.19
CA VAL A 73 -14.39 11.38 -9.47
C VAL A 73 -12.89 11.67 -9.32
N ALA A 74 -12.53 12.67 -8.51
CA ALA A 74 -11.14 13.02 -8.23
C ALA A 74 -10.42 11.90 -7.47
N GLU A 75 -11.08 11.33 -6.44
CA GLU A 75 -10.53 10.20 -5.68
C GLU A 75 -10.42 8.93 -6.53
N VAL A 76 -11.43 8.61 -7.36
CA VAL A 76 -11.35 7.45 -8.29
C VAL A 76 -10.15 7.60 -9.23
N THR A 77 -9.94 8.81 -9.77
CA THR A 77 -8.83 9.10 -10.67
C THR A 77 -7.49 8.91 -9.96
N ASP A 78 -7.33 9.49 -8.78
CA ASP A 78 -6.09 9.36 -8.00
C ASP A 78 -5.86 7.92 -7.52
N PHE A 79 -6.91 7.20 -7.14
CA PHE A 79 -6.86 5.81 -6.69
C PHE A 79 -6.29 4.89 -7.78
N PHE A 80 -6.87 4.91 -8.99
CA PHE A 80 -6.39 4.04 -10.08
C PHE A 80 -5.07 4.50 -10.69
N THR A 81 -4.79 5.80 -10.74
CA THR A 81 -3.46 6.27 -11.16
C THR A 81 -2.38 5.89 -10.15
N THR A 82 -2.69 5.91 -8.85
CA THR A 82 -1.81 5.41 -7.79
C THR A 82 -1.58 3.90 -7.92
N VAL A 83 -2.63 3.11 -8.19
CA VAL A 83 -2.48 1.66 -8.49
C VAL A 83 -1.49 1.43 -9.63
N GLN A 84 -1.61 2.17 -10.74
CA GLN A 84 -0.68 2.05 -11.87
C GLN A 84 0.77 2.41 -11.49
N LYS A 85 0.98 3.46 -10.69
CA LYS A 85 2.31 3.84 -10.22
C LYS A 85 2.93 2.74 -9.34
N VAL A 86 2.16 2.21 -8.39
CA VAL A 86 2.61 1.12 -7.51
C VAL A 86 2.93 -0.14 -8.31
N GLN A 87 2.12 -0.50 -9.32
CA GLN A 87 2.45 -1.60 -10.23
C GLN A 87 3.79 -1.42 -10.95
N LYS A 88 4.06 -0.23 -11.48
CA LYS A 88 5.35 0.07 -12.15
C LYS A 88 6.52 -0.07 -11.18
N MET A 89 6.36 0.42 -9.95
CA MET A 89 7.37 0.26 -8.90
C MET A 89 7.63 -1.22 -8.59
N LEU A 90 6.57 -2.00 -8.35
CA LEU A 90 6.70 -3.43 -8.07
C LEU A 90 7.34 -4.18 -9.23
N ALA A 91 6.97 -3.87 -10.47
CA ALA A 91 7.59 -4.48 -11.65
C ALA A 91 9.11 -4.24 -11.67
N SER A 92 9.54 -3.01 -11.37
CA SER A 92 10.96 -2.67 -11.31
C SER A 92 11.73 -3.43 -10.23
N HIS A 93 11.04 -3.84 -9.15
CA HIS A 93 11.63 -4.63 -8.07
C HIS A 93 11.64 -6.13 -8.35
N TYR A 94 10.47 -6.68 -8.72
CA TYR A 94 10.18 -8.11 -8.71
C TYR A 94 10.38 -8.78 -10.06
N PHE A 95 10.36 -8.03 -11.17
CA PHE A 95 10.56 -8.57 -12.52
C PHE A 95 11.96 -8.30 -13.06
N LYS A 96 12.94 -8.10 -12.17
CA LYS A 96 14.33 -7.90 -12.55
C LYS A 96 14.83 -9.07 -13.38
N LYS A 97 15.55 -8.75 -14.44
CA LYS A 97 16.21 -9.73 -15.31
C LYS A 97 17.62 -9.26 -15.59
N ASP A 98 18.59 -10.17 -15.47
CA ASP A 98 20.00 -9.94 -15.79
C ASP A 98 20.59 -8.68 -15.10
N GLY A 99 20.17 -8.42 -13.85
CA GLY A 99 20.63 -7.27 -13.06
C GLY A 99 19.99 -5.92 -13.40
N LEU A 100 19.08 -5.88 -14.38
CA LEU A 100 18.34 -4.67 -14.77
C LEU A 100 17.00 -4.56 -14.03
N LEU A 101 16.49 -3.33 -13.91
CA LEU A 101 15.15 -3.07 -13.40
C LEU A 101 14.11 -3.72 -14.33
N GLY A 102 13.14 -4.41 -13.74
CA GLY A 102 12.02 -4.99 -14.48
C GLY A 102 11.04 -3.95 -15.00
N LYS A 103 10.21 -4.36 -15.95
CA LYS A 103 9.11 -3.57 -16.50
C LYS A 103 7.78 -4.32 -16.36
N PRO A 104 6.63 -3.64 -16.36
CA PRO A 104 5.33 -4.31 -16.21
C PRO A 104 5.11 -5.48 -17.18
N GLU A 105 5.63 -5.37 -18.41
CA GLU A 105 5.56 -6.40 -19.45
C GLU A 105 6.45 -7.65 -19.21
N ASP A 106 7.38 -7.60 -18.24
CA ASP A 106 8.26 -8.73 -17.94
C ASP A 106 7.58 -9.80 -17.05
N GLY A 107 6.44 -9.47 -16.45
CA GLY A 107 5.68 -10.33 -15.56
C GLY A 107 4.17 -10.10 -15.68
N SER A 108 3.43 -10.35 -14.61
CA SER A 108 1.98 -10.14 -14.58
C SER A 108 1.53 -9.70 -13.19
N PHE A 109 0.28 -9.26 -13.05
CA PHE A 109 -0.25 -8.85 -11.76
C PHE A 109 -1.66 -9.38 -11.55
N ASN A 110 -1.98 -9.75 -10.31
CA ASN A 110 -3.36 -9.73 -9.85
C ASN A 110 -3.63 -8.36 -9.22
N ILE A 111 -4.67 -7.68 -9.72
CA ILE A 111 -5.22 -6.46 -9.14
C ILE A 111 -6.64 -6.80 -8.71
N ALA A 112 -6.94 -6.67 -7.42
CA ALA A 112 -8.23 -7.08 -6.89
C ALA A 112 -8.79 -6.07 -5.87
N ILE A 113 -10.10 -5.83 -5.95
CA ILE A 113 -10.85 -5.04 -4.97
C ILE A 113 -12.01 -5.92 -4.50
N GLN A 114 -12.03 -6.23 -3.22
CA GLN A 114 -13.15 -6.92 -2.58
C GLN A 114 -14.12 -5.84 -2.06
N ASP A 115 -15.01 -5.37 -2.92
CA ASP A 115 -15.92 -4.26 -2.63
C ASP A 115 -17.14 -4.74 -1.82
N GLY A 116 -17.03 -4.70 -0.48
CA GLY A 116 -18.07 -5.12 0.45
C GLY A 116 -17.82 -6.49 1.09
N LYS A 117 -18.51 -6.72 2.21
CA LYS A 117 -18.32 -7.89 3.07
C LYS A 117 -18.53 -9.22 2.33
N GLU A 118 -19.58 -9.32 1.53
CA GLU A 118 -19.92 -10.52 0.75
C GLU A 118 -18.94 -10.79 -0.39
N ALA A 119 -18.16 -9.79 -0.80
CA ALA A 119 -17.05 -9.93 -1.75
C ALA A 119 -15.72 -10.32 -1.06
N GLY A 120 -15.73 -10.53 0.27
CA GLY A 120 -14.55 -10.91 1.04
C GLY A 120 -13.87 -9.78 1.80
N GLN A 121 -14.40 -8.54 1.78
CA GLN A 121 -13.80 -7.41 2.48
C GLN A 121 -13.72 -7.64 4.00
N THR A 122 -12.51 -7.65 4.55
CA THR A 122 -12.26 -7.92 5.98
C THR A 122 -12.02 -6.68 6.82
N VAL A 123 -11.42 -5.64 6.23
CA VAL A 123 -11.31 -4.30 6.83
C VAL A 123 -12.30 -3.37 6.12
N PRO A 124 -13.24 -2.72 6.83
CA PRO A 124 -14.26 -1.85 6.25
C PRO A 124 -13.65 -0.49 5.85
N HIS A 125 -12.77 -0.53 4.88
CA HIS A 125 -12.10 0.59 4.24
C HIS A 125 -11.68 0.09 2.86
N LEU A 126 -12.13 0.73 1.79
CA LEU A 126 -11.80 0.38 0.42
C LEU A 126 -10.29 0.23 0.24
N HIS A 127 -9.84 -0.87 -0.34
CA HIS A 127 -8.44 -1.09 -0.67
C HIS A 127 -8.31 -1.94 -1.93
N CYS A 128 -7.26 -1.68 -2.69
CA CYS A 128 -6.89 -2.47 -3.86
C CYS A 128 -5.67 -3.31 -3.52
N HIS A 129 -5.79 -4.62 -3.68
CA HIS A 129 -4.66 -5.55 -3.65
C HIS A 129 -3.89 -5.45 -4.96
N ILE A 130 -2.57 -5.38 -4.86
CA ILE A 130 -1.66 -5.42 -6.02
C ILE A 130 -0.61 -6.49 -5.74
N ILE A 131 -0.63 -7.55 -6.55
CA ILE A 131 0.19 -8.75 -6.33
C ILE A 131 1.02 -9.02 -7.58
N PRO A 132 2.36 -8.85 -7.53
CA PRO A 132 3.23 -9.20 -8.65
C PRO A 132 3.27 -10.72 -8.83
N ARG A 133 3.20 -11.14 -10.09
CA ARG A 133 3.26 -12.54 -10.54
C ARG A 133 4.52 -12.72 -11.37
N THR A 134 5.43 -13.56 -10.88
CA THR A 134 6.69 -13.86 -11.55
C THR A 134 6.53 -15.16 -12.33
N ARG A 135 7.28 -15.35 -13.42
CA ARG A 135 7.16 -16.58 -14.25
C ARG A 135 7.42 -17.89 -13.50
N ASN A 136 8.09 -17.81 -12.35
CA ASN A 136 8.40 -18.96 -11.50
C ASN A 136 7.37 -19.16 -10.38
N ASP A 137 6.36 -18.30 -10.24
CA ASP A 137 5.29 -18.56 -9.30
C ASP A 137 4.44 -19.75 -9.80
N GLN A 138 4.10 -20.65 -8.87
CA GLN A 138 3.40 -21.91 -9.18
C GLN A 138 1.97 -21.93 -8.64
N ILE A 139 1.47 -20.79 -8.17
CA ILE A 139 0.16 -20.68 -7.50
C ILE A 139 -0.99 -20.73 -8.52
N GLY A 140 -0.77 -20.34 -9.78
CA GLY A 140 -1.84 -20.33 -10.79
C GLY A 140 -3.06 -19.51 -10.33
N ASP A 141 -4.24 -20.13 -10.42
CA ASP A 141 -5.54 -19.58 -10.00
C ASP A 141 -5.81 -19.71 -8.50
N GLU A 142 -4.99 -20.44 -7.74
CA GLU A 142 -5.15 -20.54 -6.28
C GLU A 142 -4.99 -19.18 -5.58
N VAL A 143 -4.45 -18.17 -6.26
CA VAL A 143 -4.37 -16.79 -5.75
C VAL A 143 -5.74 -16.25 -5.35
N TYR A 144 -6.80 -16.62 -6.09
CA TYR A 144 -8.17 -16.19 -5.79
C TYR A 144 -8.67 -16.87 -4.51
N HIS A 145 -8.45 -18.17 -4.39
CA HIS A 145 -8.75 -18.91 -3.16
C HIS A 145 -7.98 -18.38 -1.95
N LYS A 146 -6.72 -17.96 -2.14
CA LYS A 146 -5.90 -17.38 -1.08
C LYS A 146 -6.36 -15.98 -0.67
N LEU A 147 -6.82 -15.16 -1.62
CA LEU A 147 -7.43 -13.86 -1.32
C LEU A 147 -8.73 -14.00 -0.54
N GLU A 148 -9.48 -15.09 -0.76
CA GLU A 148 -10.71 -15.40 -0.05
C GLU A 148 -10.47 -16.13 1.28
N SER A 149 -9.29 -16.72 1.48
CA SER A 149 -8.94 -17.47 2.69
C SER A 149 -8.38 -16.59 3.81
N GLU A 150 -7.99 -17.24 4.93
CA GLU A 150 -7.33 -16.58 6.05
C GLU A 150 -5.96 -15.95 5.70
N GLU A 151 -5.35 -16.35 4.58
CA GLU A 151 -4.15 -15.69 4.05
C GLU A 151 -4.47 -14.29 3.50
N GLY A 152 -5.62 -14.11 2.84
CA GLY A 152 -6.11 -12.83 2.34
C GLY A 152 -6.82 -11.99 3.39
N ASN A 153 -7.15 -12.57 4.55
CA ASN A 153 -7.84 -11.91 5.65
C ASN A 153 -6.92 -10.93 6.41
N ILE A 154 -6.80 -9.73 5.87
CA ILE A 154 -6.01 -8.64 6.46
C ILE A 154 -6.59 -8.20 7.82
N GLY A 155 -7.93 -8.13 7.94
CA GLY A 155 -8.59 -7.73 9.19
C GLY A 155 -8.27 -8.66 10.35
N GLY A 156 -8.21 -9.97 10.11
CA GLY A 156 -7.78 -10.96 11.09
C GLY A 156 -6.28 -10.91 11.42
N GLY A 157 -5.44 -10.40 10.51
CA GLY A 157 -4.02 -10.17 10.79
C GLY A 157 -3.78 -9.01 11.74
N PHE A 158 -4.61 -7.96 11.69
CA PHE A 158 -4.50 -6.81 12.58
C PHE A 158 -5.29 -6.96 13.90
N TYR A 159 -6.39 -7.73 13.93
CA TYR A 159 -7.15 -8.05 15.14
C TYR A 159 -6.72 -9.38 15.77
N ASP A 160 -5.77 -9.36 16.71
CA ASP A 160 -5.57 -10.52 17.59
C ASP A 160 -6.68 -10.67 18.65
N LEU A 161 -7.60 -9.71 18.82
CA LEU A 161 -8.72 -9.83 19.77
C LEU A 161 -10.02 -9.19 19.21
N LYS A 162 -11.04 -10.04 19.00
CA LYS A 162 -12.43 -9.81 18.50
C LYS A 162 -12.56 -9.44 17.01
N ARG A 163 -12.79 -10.49 16.22
CA ARG A 163 -12.84 -10.52 14.74
C ARG A 163 -14.22 -10.12 14.17
N PRO A 164 -14.28 -9.36 13.07
CA PRO A 164 -15.41 -9.41 12.13
C PRO A 164 -15.39 -10.76 11.40
N ALA A 165 -16.52 -11.49 11.38
CA ALA A 165 -16.62 -12.74 10.63
C ALA A 165 -16.67 -12.47 9.12
N GLN A 166 -15.91 -13.23 8.34
CA GLN A 166 -15.94 -13.23 6.87
C GLN A 166 -17.19 -13.98 6.40
N TYR A 167 -17.99 -13.39 5.52
CA TYR A 167 -19.20 -14.01 4.95
C TYR A 167 -19.00 -14.20 3.45
N GLY A 168 -19.28 -15.41 2.93
CA GLY A 168 -19.13 -15.74 1.49
C GLY A 168 -18.15 -16.88 1.15
N LYS A 169 -18.14 -17.99 1.90
CA LYS A 169 -17.15 -19.09 1.72
C LYS A 169 -17.45 -20.03 0.54
N PHE A 170 -16.42 -20.38 -0.24
CA PHE A 170 -16.21 -21.74 -0.77
C PHE A 170 -15.38 -22.59 0.23
N PRO A 171 -15.44 -23.94 0.19
CA PRO A 171 -14.88 -24.82 1.23
C PRO A 171 -13.38 -24.59 1.51
N GLN A 172 -13.00 -24.73 2.79
CA GLN A 172 -11.63 -24.57 3.27
C GLN A 172 -10.72 -25.68 2.72
N ILE A 173 -9.54 -25.31 2.22
CA ILE A 173 -8.43 -26.24 2.00
C ILE A 173 -7.53 -26.13 3.24
N GLU A 174 -7.49 -27.18 4.06
CA GLU A 174 -6.55 -27.29 5.19
C GLU A 174 -5.11 -27.38 4.65
N GLY A 175 -4.21 -26.51 5.14
CA GLY A 175 -2.77 -26.66 4.91
C GLY A 175 -1.95 -25.38 4.74
N SER A 176 -2.56 -24.20 4.60
CA SER A 176 -1.82 -22.94 4.33
C SER A 176 -2.24 -21.81 5.28
N ILE A 177 -1.93 -21.94 6.57
CA ILE A 177 -2.04 -20.80 7.49
C ILE A 177 -0.68 -20.10 7.50
N LYS A 178 -0.54 -19.05 6.70
CA LYS A 178 0.60 -18.13 6.85
C LYS A 178 0.38 -17.27 8.09
N GLU A 179 1.35 -17.30 9.00
CA GLU A 179 1.38 -16.39 10.14
C GLU A 179 1.51 -14.92 9.68
N PRO A 180 0.88 -13.97 10.38
CA PRO A 180 1.07 -12.54 10.13
C PRO A 180 2.55 -12.14 10.21
N ARG A 181 2.99 -11.24 9.33
CA ARG A 181 4.33 -10.65 9.42
C ARG A 181 4.44 -9.72 10.64
N SER A 182 5.65 -9.57 11.15
CA SER A 182 5.95 -8.57 12.19
C SER A 182 5.88 -7.14 11.64
N GLN A 183 5.59 -6.18 12.53
CA GLN A 183 5.57 -4.76 12.17
C GLN A 183 6.94 -4.26 11.66
N ASP A 184 8.04 -4.79 12.19
CA ASP A 184 9.40 -4.44 11.77
C ASP A 184 9.71 -4.92 10.35
N GLU A 185 9.25 -6.11 9.96
CA GLU A 185 9.38 -6.61 8.59
C GLU A 185 8.60 -5.74 7.61
N MET A 186 7.34 -5.42 7.95
CA MET A 186 6.51 -4.53 7.14
C MET A 186 7.13 -3.15 6.97
N LYS A 187 7.72 -2.60 8.04
CA LYS A 187 8.41 -1.30 8.03
C LYS A 187 9.66 -1.32 7.16
N LYS A 188 10.49 -2.36 7.26
CA LYS A 188 11.69 -2.51 6.42
C LYS A 188 11.32 -2.58 4.94
N GLU A 189 10.28 -3.35 4.59
CA GLU A 189 9.77 -3.41 3.23
C GLU A 189 9.24 -2.04 2.76
N ALA A 190 8.52 -1.32 3.63
CA ALA A 190 8.01 0.01 3.31
C ALA A 190 9.14 1.03 3.07
N VAL A 191 10.28 0.93 3.76
CA VAL A 191 11.46 1.77 3.49
C VAL A 191 12.00 1.52 2.09
N ILE A 192 12.17 0.26 1.70
CA ILE A 192 12.65 -0.11 0.36
C ILE A 192 11.70 0.45 -0.71
N PHE A 193 10.39 0.25 -0.55
CA PHE A 193 9.42 0.73 -1.52
C PHE A 193 9.33 2.26 -1.59
N ARG A 194 9.56 2.99 -0.48
CA ARG A 194 9.67 4.46 -0.51
C ARG A 194 10.80 4.91 -1.42
N GLU A 195 11.99 4.32 -1.26
CA GLU A 195 13.14 4.65 -2.10
C GLU A 195 12.84 4.39 -3.57
N MET A 196 12.18 3.27 -3.88
CA MET A 196 11.82 2.91 -5.25
C MET A 196 10.75 3.81 -5.86
N MET A 197 9.74 4.22 -5.09
CA MET A 197 8.74 5.18 -5.53
C MET A 197 9.39 6.54 -5.84
N ASN A 198 10.30 7.00 -4.99
CA ASN A 198 11.05 8.24 -5.23
C ASN A 198 11.88 8.15 -6.53
N LEU A 199 12.52 7.01 -6.79
CA LEU A 199 13.26 6.81 -8.03
C LEU A 199 12.35 6.77 -9.27
N LEU A 200 11.09 6.36 -9.12
CA LEU A 200 10.12 6.33 -10.21
C LEU A 200 9.58 7.73 -10.53
N GLU A 201 9.33 8.57 -9.52
CA GLU A 201 8.78 9.92 -9.70
C GLU A 201 9.80 10.96 -10.17
N ASN A 202 11.08 10.71 -9.95
CA ASN A 202 12.17 11.58 -10.39
C ASN A 202 12.69 11.27 -11.81
N LYS A 203 12.00 10.41 -12.58
CA LYS A 203 12.31 10.08 -13.98
C LYS A 203 11.35 10.77 -14.93
#